data_AF-A0A960K4W2-F1
#
_entry.id   AF-A0A960K4W2-F1
#
_cell.length_a   1.000
_cell.length_b   1.000
_cell.length_c   1.000
_cell.angle_alpha   90.00
_cell.angle_beta   90.00
_cell.angle_gamma   90.00
#
_symmetry.space_group_name_H-M   'P 1'
#
loop_
_entity.id
_entity.type
_entity.pdbx_description
1 polymer ?
#
loop_
_entity_poly.entity_id
_entity_poly.type
_entity_poly.pdbx_seq_one_letter_code
_entity_poly.pdbx_strand_id
1 'polypeptide(L)'
;PMDHALGIQPVERPAIKNSQVCGTCHTVHLPVMVGEEVISYTYEQTTYPEWLFSAYRTGETAQGKEIPFGAGDLAQSCQGCHMESQDADGHPYRSKIASIQELSSFPEAEYNLGPEDIDLEVREGFARHTLVGLNVFFVKMAQQFPDLLGLRTQDPMLVSKGLDPLLLTEQKMLDQASNTTATVTVGKAGVCDGKLEAKVTVESQVGHKFPSGVGFRRAFLEFEVLDALGNVLWASGRTDGAGRLVDASGEPLPGELWWQDDCSGRIPGGPWYQPHYQVVTAQDQAQVYQELVTAPPDGASSKCGHDAPPTGPLTTSFLSICGHLKDNRILPHGFLPFEKRAEIAQSIGAGKDLAEDTGAVGVGKDPDYVKGGQDSLTYSVGLGELGGQPASVKATLYYQAIPPYFLQDRFCTSQSDDTQRLHFLSGHLNLEGTEAQSWKFLVTSSGQVAVE
;
A
#
# COMPACT_ATOMS: atom_id res chain seq x y z
N PRO A 1 -17.93 23.38 -30.14
CA PRO A 1 -18.25 24.09 -28.86
C PRO A 1 -17.07 24.87 -28.25
N MET A 2 -15.94 24.23 -27.90
CA MET A 2 -14.80 24.91 -27.25
C MET A 2 -14.15 25.99 -28.13
N ASP A 3 -14.07 25.78 -29.44
CA ASP A 3 -13.51 26.79 -30.34
C ASP A 3 -14.37 28.06 -30.40
N HIS A 4 -15.69 27.92 -30.57
CA HIS A 4 -16.59 29.06 -30.59
C HIS A 4 -16.69 29.79 -29.23
N ALA A 5 -16.60 29.07 -28.11
CA ALA A 5 -16.76 29.66 -26.78
C ALA A 5 -15.44 30.20 -26.19
N LEU A 6 -14.31 29.54 -26.46
CA LEU A 6 -13.02 29.80 -25.82
C LEU A 6 -11.90 30.13 -26.82
N GLY A 7 -12.11 29.96 -28.13
CA GLY A 7 -11.06 30.06 -29.14
C GLY A 7 -10.03 28.93 -29.05
N ILE A 8 -10.41 27.79 -28.47
CA ILE A 8 -9.53 26.65 -28.22
C ILE A 8 -10.01 25.45 -29.04
N GLN A 9 -9.09 24.95 -29.88
CA GLN A 9 -9.24 23.68 -30.60
C GLN A 9 -8.55 22.57 -29.80
N PRO A 10 -9.29 21.70 -29.09
CA PRO A 10 -8.68 20.59 -28.35
C PRO A 10 -8.02 19.61 -29.32
N VAL A 11 -6.79 19.24 -29.04
CA VAL A 11 -6.02 18.25 -29.82
C VAL A 11 -5.72 17.03 -28.96
N GLU A 12 -5.77 15.85 -29.57
CA GLU A 12 -5.38 14.62 -28.88
C GLU A 12 -3.90 14.66 -28.46
N ARG A 13 -3.62 14.15 -27.27
CA ARG A 13 -2.25 13.90 -26.76
C ARG A 13 -2.22 12.54 -26.05
N PRO A 14 -1.29 11.64 -26.40
CA PRO A 14 -1.21 10.31 -25.80
C PRO A 14 -0.68 10.33 -24.36
N ALA A 15 -0.05 11.43 -23.94
CA ALA A 15 0.59 11.59 -22.65
C ALA A 15 -0.30 11.19 -21.45
N ILE A 16 -1.62 11.45 -21.53
CA ILE A 16 -2.56 11.13 -20.43
C ILE A 16 -2.70 9.63 -20.16
N LYS A 17 -2.36 8.79 -21.14
CA LYS A 17 -2.37 7.32 -21.05
C LYS A 17 -1.05 6.75 -20.52
N ASN A 18 -0.03 7.58 -20.30
CA ASN A 18 1.29 7.14 -19.86
C ASN A 18 1.40 7.16 -18.33
N SER A 19 2.02 6.13 -17.75
CA SER A 19 2.24 5.99 -16.30
C SER A 19 3.00 7.17 -15.67
N GLN A 20 3.83 7.89 -16.44
CA GLN A 20 4.58 9.05 -15.97
C GLN A 20 3.68 10.18 -15.46
N VAL A 21 2.42 10.26 -15.91
CA VAL A 21 1.44 11.19 -15.34
C VAL A 21 1.21 10.89 -13.86
N CYS A 22 1.05 9.62 -13.49
CA CYS A 22 0.95 9.18 -12.11
C CYS A 22 2.26 9.50 -11.34
N GLY A 23 3.41 9.34 -12.00
CA GLY A 23 4.72 9.64 -11.44
C GLY A 23 4.94 11.08 -10.98
N THR A 24 4.14 12.04 -11.45
CA THR A 24 4.19 13.44 -10.98
C THR A 24 3.77 13.63 -9.52
N CYS A 25 2.98 12.69 -8.98
CA CYS A 25 2.55 12.69 -7.58
C CYS A 25 3.01 11.44 -6.82
N HIS A 26 3.19 10.30 -7.51
CA HIS A 26 3.65 9.04 -6.94
C HIS A 26 5.19 8.87 -6.95
N THR A 27 5.89 10.00 -7.02
CA THR A 27 7.32 10.15 -6.71
C THR A 27 7.45 11.38 -5.84
N VAL A 28 7.63 11.20 -4.54
CA VAL A 28 7.62 12.30 -3.57
C VAL A 28 9.03 12.49 -3.02
N HIS A 29 9.64 13.62 -3.33
CA HIS A 29 10.97 14.00 -2.90
C HIS A 29 10.86 15.23 -2.00
N LEU A 30 11.22 15.08 -0.72
CA LEU A 30 10.95 16.07 0.31
C LEU A 30 12.22 16.51 1.05
N PRO A 31 12.25 17.74 1.57
CA PRO A 31 13.31 18.17 2.46
C PRO A 31 13.24 17.43 3.80
N VAL A 32 14.42 17.14 4.35
CA VAL A 32 14.58 16.69 5.73
C VAL A 32 14.84 17.93 6.58
N MET A 33 14.01 18.11 7.61
CA MET A 33 13.94 19.31 8.43
C MET A 33 14.38 19.04 9.86
N VAL A 34 15.16 19.96 10.44
CA VAL A 34 15.38 20.08 11.88
C VAL A 34 14.98 21.50 12.30
N GLY A 35 13.86 21.62 13.01
CA GLY A 35 13.21 22.91 13.21
C GLY A 35 12.79 23.50 11.85
N GLU A 36 13.25 24.71 11.55
CA GLU A 36 12.99 25.40 10.29
C GLU A 36 14.09 25.20 9.22
N GLU A 37 15.16 24.47 9.55
CA GLU A 37 16.32 24.28 8.66
C GLU A 37 16.16 23.02 7.80
N VAL A 38 16.39 23.16 6.48
CA VAL A 38 16.54 22.04 5.55
C VAL A 38 17.97 21.51 5.63
N ILE A 39 18.15 20.27 6.07
CA ILE A 39 19.47 19.65 6.22
C ILE A 39 19.80 18.62 5.13
N SER A 40 18.79 18.09 4.44
CA SER A 40 18.95 17.13 3.33
C SER A 40 17.66 17.04 2.51
N TYR A 41 17.64 16.16 1.51
CA TYR A 41 16.44 15.72 0.80
C TYR A 41 16.43 14.19 0.71
N THR A 42 15.24 13.61 0.61
CA THR A 42 15.04 12.15 0.52
C THR A 42 13.74 11.83 -0.19
N TYR A 43 13.67 10.65 -0.80
CA TYR A 43 12.42 10.16 -1.37
C TYR A 43 11.52 9.59 -0.27
N GLU A 44 10.39 10.25 -0.01
CA GLU A 44 9.36 9.76 0.91
C GLU A 44 8.48 8.70 0.25
N GLN A 45 8.23 8.81 -1.06
CA GLN A 45 7.50 7.82 -1.85
C GLN A 45 8.19 7.56 -3.17
N THR A 46 8.35 6.28 -3.50
CA THR A 46 8.95 5.82 -4.75
C THR A 46 8.03 4.89 -5.54
N THR A 47 6.70 4.93 -5.35
CA THR A 47 5.74 4.04 -6.04
C THR A 47 5.91 4.00 -7.57
N TYR A 48 6.04 5.16 -8.23
CA TYR A 48 6.30 5.18 -9.67
C TYR A 48 7.69 4.65 -10.04
N PRO A 49 8.80 5.06 -9.36
CA PRO A 49 10.10 4.43 -9.54
C PRO A 49 10.12 2.91 -9.31
N GLU A 50 9.42 2.41 -8.30
CA GLU A 50 9.28 0.97 -8.03
C GLU A 50 8.70 0.25 -9.25
N TRP A 51 7.66 0.82 -9.87
CA TRP A 51 7.10 0.34 -11.14
C TRP A 51 8.06 0.48 -12.32
N LEU A 52 8.69 1.64 -12.44
CA LEU A 52 9.62 1.95 -13.52
C LEU A 52 10.83 1.00 -13.53
N PHE A 53 11.24 0.53 -12.35
CA PHE A 53 12.35 -0.39 -12.16
C PHE A 53 11.95 -1.87 -12.17
N SER A 54 10.71 -2.20 -12.49
CA SER A 54 10.17 -3.57 -12.49
C SER A 54 9.99 -4.14 -13.90
N ALA A 55 9.49 -5.38 -13.98
CA ALA A 55 9.01 -5.98 -15.22
C ALA A 55 7.73 -5.32 -15.77
N TYR A 56 7.04 -4.46 -15.02
CA TYR A 56 5.78 -3.83 -15.43
C TYR A 56 5.98 -2.53 -16.21
N ARG A 57 7.20 -1.98 -16.27
CA ARG A 57 7.50 -0.75 -17.01
C ARG A 57 7.11 -0.88 -18.49
N THR A 58 6.48 0.16 -19.04
CA THR A 58 6.01 0.16 -20.45
C THR A 58 7.09 0.57 -21.45
N GLY A 59 8.25 1.08 -20.99
CA GLY A 59 9.41 1.34 -21.84
C GLY A 59 9.48 2.71 -22.50
N GLU A 60 8.51 3.61 -22.26
CA GLU A 60 8.45 4.93 -22.89
C GLU A 60 8.01 6.03 -21.93
N THR A 61 8.57 7.23 -22.12
CA THR A 61 8.12 8.45 -21.43
C THR A 61 6.81 9.00 -22.02
N ALA A 62 6.17 9.94 -21.33
CA ALA A 62 4.98 10.64 -21.82
C ALA A 62 5.20 11.43 -23.12
N GLN A 63 6.46 11.66 -23.52
CA GLN A 63 6.82 12.28 -24.80
C GLN A 63 7.12 11.25 -25.91
N GLY A 64 6.92 9.95 -25.65
CA GLY A 64 7.21 8.88 -26.61
C GLY A 64 8.71 8.62 -26.79
N LYS A 65 9.53 8.98 -25.81
CA LYS A 65 10.97 8.66 -25.81
C LYS A 65 11.17 7.31 -25.13
N GLU A 66 11.90 6.41 -25.79
CA GLU A 66 12.30 5.14 -25.18
C GLU A 66 13.18 5.37 -23.94
N ILE A 67 12.94 4.60 -22.88
CA ILE A 67 13.82 4.53 -21.71
C ILE A 67 14.81 3.36 -21.88
N PRO A 68 15.99 3.41 -21.21
CA PRO A 68 16.92 2.28 -21.21
C PRO A 68 16.24 0.96 -20.85
N PHE A 69 16.66 -0.11 -21.54
CA PHE A 69 16.12 -1.47 -21.39
C PHE A 69 14.66 -1.65 -21.79
N GLY A 70 14.01 -0.65 -22.41
CA GLY A 70 12.67 -0.76 -23.00
C GLY A 70 11.60 -1.24 -22.02
N ALA A 71 10.55 -1.84 -22.55
CA ALA A 71 9.48 -2.46 -21.77
C ALA A 71 9.98 -3.68 -20.99
N GLY A 72 9.38 -3.95 -19.83
CA GLY A 72 9.63 -5.19 -19.09
C GLY A 72 8.73 -6.34 -19.56
N ASP A 73 9.02 -7.55 -19.10
CA ASP A 73 8.32 -8.78 -19.55
C ASP A 73 6.84 -8.85 -19.13
N LEU A 74 6.42 -8.02 -18.17
CA LEU A 74 5.05 -7.91 -17.65
C LEU A 74 4.47 -6.51 -17.90
N ALA A 75 4.90 -5.83 -18.96
CA ALA A 75 4.59 -4.42 -19.22
C ALA A 75 3.09 -4.11 -19.11
N GLN A 76 2.73 -3.26 -18.15
CA GLN A 76 1.36 -2.79 -17.92
C GLN A 76 1.43 -1.41 -17.30
N SER A 77 0.69 -0.44 -17.84
CA SER A 77 0.67 0.92 -17.31
C SER A 77 -0.06 1.00 -15.97
N CYS A 78 0.21 2.06 -15.18
CA CYS A 78 -0.52 2.33 -13.95
C CYS A 78 -2.04 2.37 -14.20
N GLN A 79 -2.44 3.04 -15.28
CA GLN A 79 -3.83 3.12 -15.72
C GLN A 79 -4.40 1.74 -16.09
N GLY A 80 -3.59 0.87 -16.69
CA GLY A 80 -3.97 -0.49 -17.05
C GLY A 80 -4.36 -1.37 -15.86
N CYS A 81 -3.84 -1.07 -14.66
CA CYS A 81 -4.27 -1.72 -13.41
C CYS A 81 -5.35 -0.92 -12.66
N HIS A 82 -5.16 0.39 -12.49
CA HIS A 82 -5.95 1.20 -11.56
C HIS A 82 -7.17 1.89 -12.19
N MET A 83 -7.31 1.89 -13.51
CA MET A 83 -8.41 2.53 -14.23
C MET A 83 -9.12 1.52 -15.13
N GLU A 84 -10.01 0.73 -14.53
CA GLU A 84 -10.84 -0.27 -15.22
C GLU A 84 -11.50 0.35 -16.45
N SER A 85 -11.23 -0.21 -17.63
CA SER A 85 -11.81 0.22 -18.91
C SER A 85 -12.83 -0.75 -19.48
N GLN A 86 -13.14 -1.81 -18.75
CA GLN A 86 -14.09 -2.86 -19.11
C GLN A 86 -14.84 -3.37 -17.87
N ASP A 87 -16.01 -3.96 -18.08
CA ASP A 87 -16.78 -4.64 -17.06
C ASP A 87 -16.24 -6.06 -16.76
N ALA A 88 -16.91 -6.78 -15.85
CA ALA A 88 -16.51 -8.13 -15.43
C ALA A 88 -16.62 -9.17 -16.56
N ASP A 89 -17.46 -8.93 -17.57
CA ASP A 89 -17.63 -9.78 -18.75
C ASP A 89 -16.67 -9.39 -19.88
N GLY A 90 -15.86 -8.35 -19.68
CA GLY A 90 -14.88 -7.84 -20.64
C GLY A 90 -15.47 -6.88 -21.67
N HIS A 91 -16.71 -6.39 -21.50
CA HIS A 91 -17.25 -5.37 -22.39
C HIS A 91 -16.58 -4.02 -22.08
N PRO A 92 -16.08 -3.31 -23.11
CA PRO A 92 -15.43 -2.03 -22.90
C PRO A 92 -16.44 -1.00 -22.41
N TYR A 93 -16.06 -0.23 -21.40
CA TYR A 93 -16.84 0.95 -21.04
C TYR A 93 -16.76 1.98 -22.17
N ARG A 94 -17.91 2.58 -22.45
CA ARG A 94 -18.06 3.61 -23.47
C ARG A 94 -18.67 4.86 -22.87
N SER A 95 -18.23 6.02 -23.34
CA SER A 95 -18.77 7.30 -22.88
C SER A 95 -18.65 8.36 -23.95
N LYS A 96 -19.50 9.40 -23.86
CA LYS A 96 -19.28 10.66 -24.57
C LYS A 96 -18.24 11.48 -23.80
N ILE A 97 -17.40 12.23 -24.52
CA ILE A 97 -16.30 12.97 -23.89
C ILE A 97 -16.77 14.11 -22.97
N ALA A 98 -18.01 14.57 -23.15
CA ALA A 98 -18.64 15.58 -22.31
C ALA A 98 -20.16 15.44 -22.33
N SER A 99 -20.81 15.97 -21.31
CA SER A 99 -22.25 16.28 -21.36
C SER A 99 -22.40 17.72 -21.85
N ILE A 100 -22.94 17.90 -23.05
CA ILE A 100 -23.21 19.23 -23.65
C ILE A 100 -24.69 19.34 -24.02
N GLN A 101 -25.10 20.48 -24.57
CA GLN A 101 -26.46 20.73 -25.05
C GLN A 101 -26.75 19.98 -26.36
N GLU A 102 -26.55 18.66 -26.36
CA GLU A 102 -26.82 17.81 -27.51
C GLU A 102 -28.31 17.86 -27.86
N LEU A 103 -28.63 17.87 -29.15
CA LEU A 103 -30.01 17.90 -29.60
C LEU A 103 -30.75 16.61 -29.24
N SER A 104 -30.05 15.47 -29.22
CA SER A 104 -30.64 14.16 -28.92
C SER A 104 -30.98 13.92 -27.45
N SER A 105 -30.41 14.68 -26.51
CA SER A 105 -30.51 14.37 -25.08
C SER A 105 -30.76 15.58 -24.16
N PHE A 106 -30.60 16.81 -24.66
CA PHE A 106 -30.85 18.03 -23.90
C PHE A 106 -32.22 18.64 -24.25
N PRO A 107 -32.92 19.28 -23.30
CA PRO A 107 -34.14 20.02 -23.60
C PRO A 107 -33.94 21.06 -24.71
N GLU A 108 -35.00 21.33 -25.48
CA GLU A 108 -34.95 22.29 -26.60
C GLU A 108 -34.42 23.65 -26.14
N ALA A 109 -33.40 24.14 -26.85
CA ALA A 109 -32.82 25.47 -26.66
C ALA A 109 -32.82 26.21 -27.99
N GLU A 110 -33.18 27.50 -27.96
CA GLU A 110 -33.17 28.34 -29.16
C GLU A 110 -31.74 28.54 -29.68
N TYR A 111 -31.60 28.68 -31.00
CA TYR A 111 -30.33 28.95 -31.69
C TYR A 111 -29.25 27.84 -31.58
N ASN A 112 -29.66 26.59 -31.37
CA ASN A 112 -28.74 25.44 -31.44
C ASN A 112 -28.27 25.16 -32.87
N LEU A 113 -27.05 24.63 -32.99
CA LEU A 113 -26.55 24.03 -34.23
C LEU A 113 -27.25 22.68 -34.50
N GLY A 114 -27.07 22.13 -35.70
CA GLY A 114 -27.61 20.82 -36.08
C GLY A 114 -26.97 19.67 -35.28
N PRO A 115 -27.64 18.51 -35.15
CA PRO A 115 -27.11 17.37 -34.40
C PRO A 115 -25.74 16.90 -34.92
N GLU A 116 -25.46 17.04 -36.21
CA GLU A 116 -24.15 16.76 -36.81
C GLU A 116 -22.99 17.59 -36.23
N ASP A 117 -23.28 18.75 -35.65
CA ASP A 117 -22.30 19.67 -35.09
C ASP A 117 -22.17 19.57 -33.55
N ILE A 118 -23.21 19.09 -32.86
CA ILE A 118 -23.31 19.13 -31.39
C ILE A 118 -23.59 17.79 -30.73
N ASP A 119 -24.07 16.76 -31.44
CA ASP A 119 -24.20 15.44 -30.86
C ASP A 119 -22.84 14.74 -30.89
N LEU A 120 -22.30 14.48 -29.71
CA LEU A 120 -21.02 13.80 -29.53
C LEU A 120 -21.19 12.30 -29.75
N GLU A 121 -20.25 11.73 -30.49
CA GLU A 121 -20.13 10.29 -30.63
C GLU A 121 -19.78 9.62 -29.30
N VAL A 122 -20.37 8.45 -29.08
CA VAL A 122 -19.97 7.54 -28.00
C VAL A 122 -18.63 6.91 -28.37
N ARG A 123 -17.63 7.02 -27.48
CA ARG A 123 -16.27 6.54 -27.70
C ARG A 123 -15.96 5.35 -26.80
N GLU A 124 -15.13 4.44 -27.30
CA GLU A 124 -14.49 3.39 -26.49
C GLU A 124 -13.27 3.94 -25.74
N GLY A 125 -12.76 3.15 -24.79
CA GLY A 125 -11.58 3.50 -24.01
C GLY A 125 -11.90 4.43 -22.83
N PHE A 126 -13.14 4.44 -22.36
CA PHE A 126 -13.47 5.10 -21.10
C PHE A 126 -12.88 4.30 -19.94
N ALA A 127 -11.96 4.92 -19.20
CA ALA A 127 -11.34 4.32 -18.03
C ALA A 127 -11.95 4.93 -16.76
N ARG A 128 -12.42 4.09 -15.84
CA ARG A 128 -13.05 4.54 -14.60
C ARG A 128 -12.04 5.21 -13.69
N HIS A 129 -12.46 6.30 -13.06
CA HIS A 129 -11.63 7.11 -12.16
C HIS A 129 -11.87 6.74 -10.69
N THR A 130 -12.15 5.47 -10.40
CA THR A 130 -12.36 4.99 -9.02
C THR A 130 -11.06 5.07 -8.21
N LEU A 131 -9.93 4.68 -8.82
CA LEU A 131 -8.56 4.90 -8.32
C LEU A 131 -8.36 4.57 -6.83
N VAL A 132 -8.72 3.34 -6.44
CA VAL A 132 -8.64 2.92 -5.04
C VAL A 132 -7.30 2.30 -4.66
N GLY A 133 -6.86 2.57 -3.43
CA GLY A 133 -5.83 1.80 -2.73
C GLY A 133 -6.46 0.86 -1.70
N LEU A 134 -5.72 0.44 -0.68
CA LEU A 134 -6.21 -0.47 0.37
C LEU A 134 -6.58 0.24 1.69
N ASN A 135 -6.86 1.55 1.65
CA ASN A 135 -7.18 2.32 2.86
C ASN A 135 -8.67 2.23 3.23
N VAL A 136 -9.15 1.01 3.44
CA VAL A 136 -10.55 0.74 3.83
C VAL A 136 -10.92 1.45 5.15
N PHE A 137 -9.95 1.64 6.05
CA PHE A 137 -10.14 2.35 7.32
C PHE A 137 -10.66 3.78 7.11
N PHE A 138 -10.09 4.53 6.16
CA PHE A 138 -10.56 5.88 5.85
C PHE A 138 -11.97 5.86 5.24
N VAL A 139 -12.27 4.90 4.36
CA VAL A 139 -13.61 4.76 3.79
C VAL A 139 -14.65 4.43 4.86
N LYS A 140 -14.30 3.56 5.82
CA LYS A 140 -15.15 3.29 6.98
C LYS A 140 -15.35 4.52 7.87
N MET A 141 -14.30 5.32 8.09
CA MET A 141 -14.45 6.61 8.78
C MET A 141 -15.37 7.57 8.02
N ALA A 142 -15.25 7.64 6.69
CA ALA A 142 -16.11 8.45 5.83
C ALA A 142 -17.59 8.01 5.89
N GLN A 143 -17.85 6.71 5.96
CA GLN A 143 -19.20 6.16 6.10
C GLN A 143 -19.81 6.42 7.48
N GLN A 144 -19.03 6.31 8.55
CA GLN A 144 -19.52 6.40 9.93
C GLN A 144 -19.53 7.82 10.48
N PHE A 145 -18.66 8.70 9.98
CA PHE A 145 -18.47 10.07 10.45
C PHE A 145 -18.52 11.11 9.32
N PRO A 146 -19.50 11.06 8.39
CA PRO A 146 -19.55 11.96 7.24
C PRO A 146 -19.65 13.43 7.66
N ASP A 147 -20.42 13.75 8.71
CA ASP A 147 -20.60 15.12 9.20
C ASP A 147 -19.30 15.72 9.76
N LEU A 148 -18.47 14.91 10.45
CA LEU A 148 -17.17 15.35 10.97
C LEU A 148 -16.15 15.57 9.86
N LEU A 149 -16.27 14.83 8.76
CA LEU A 149 -15.39 14.94 7.59
C LEU A 149 -15.93 15.91 6.53
N GLY A 150 -17.10 16.50 6.74
CA GLY A 150 -17.76 17.39 5.78
C GLY A 150 -18.14 16.69 4.47
N LEU A 151 -18.36 15.37 4.50
CA LEU A 151 -18.67 14.55 3.34
C LEU A 151 -20.18 14.48 3.12
N ARG A 152 -20.60 14.73 1.89
CA ARG A 152 -21.99 14.48 1.47
C ARG A 152 -22.13 12.99 1.17
N THR A 153 -23.03 12.33 1.89
CA THR A 153 -23.36 10.90 1.67
C THR A 153 -24.36 10.69 0.53
N GLN A 154 -24.98 11.77 0.03
CA GLN A 154 -25.85 11.73 -1.13
C GLN A 154 -25.42 12.77 -2.14
N ASP A 155 -25.26 12.34 -3.39
CA ASP A 155 -25.13 13.25 -4.52
C ASP A 155 -26.53 13.61 -5.04
N PRO A 156 -26.94 14.89 -4.97
CA PRO A 156 -28.25 15.33 -5.42
C PRO A 156 -28.48 15.11 -6.92
N MET A 157 -27.42 14.93 -7.72
CA MET A 157 -27.49 14.65 -9.15
C MET A 157 -27.60 13.16 -9.48
N LEU A 158 -27.22 12.27 -8.54
CA LEU A 158 -27.24 10.82 -8.75
C LEU A 158 -28.65 10.23 -8.55
N VAL A 159 -29.43 10.80 -7.63
CA VAL A 159 -30.79 10.37 -7.26
C VAL A 159 -30.89 8.83 -7.15
N SER A 160 -31.81 8.16 -7.84
CA SER A 160 -31.95 6.70 -7.84
C SER A 160 -31.20 6.01 -8.99
N LYS A 161 -30.33 6.72 -9.70
CA LYS A 161 -29.67 6.25 -10.94
C LYS A 161 -28.25 5.73 -10.74
N GLY A 162 -27.74 5.68 -9.51
CA GLY A 162 -26.38 5.22 -9.23
C GLY A 162 -26.22 4.52 -7.89
N LEU A 163 -25.01 3.99 -7.67
CA LEU A 163 -24.58 3.40 -6.40
C LEU A 163 -24.04 4.49 -5.47
N ASP A 164 -24.21 4.31 -4.17
CA ASP A 164 -23.57 5.18 -3.17
C ASP A 164 -22.04 5.16 -3.38
N PRO A 165 -21.39 6.32 -3.63
CA PRO A 165 -19.96 6.38 -3.90
C PRO A 165 -19.10 5.74 -2.80
N LEU A 166 -19.49 5.87 -1.52
CA LEU A 166 -18.71 5.31 -0.41
C LEU A 166 -18.80 3.78 -0.36
N LEU A 167 -19.97 3.21 -0.66
CA LEU A 167 -20.16 1.75 -0.75
C LEU A 167 -19.44 1.17 -1.97
N LEU A 168 -19.54 1.85 -3.13
CA LEU A 168 -18.82 1.43 -4.33
C LEU A 168 -17.30 1.49 -4.12
N THR A 169 -16.81 2.54 -3.45
CA THR A 169 -15.38 2.69 -3.14
C THR A 169 -14.92 1.54 -2.24
N GLU A 170 -15.67 1.23 -1.18
CA GLU A 170 -15.37 0.10 -0.32
C GLU A 170 -15.33 -1.21 -1.11
N GLN A 171 -16.37 -1.53 -1.88
CA GLN A 171 -16.42 -2.76 -2.67
C GLN A 171 -15.20 -2.90 -3.59
N LYS A 172 -14.79 -1.80 -4.25
CA LYS A 172 -13.61 -1.81 -5.11
C LYS A 172 -12.30 -2.00 -4.34
N MET A 173 -12.20 -1.52 -3.10
CA MET A 173 -11.06 -1.82 -2.24
C MET A 173 -11.02 -3.31 -1.84
N LEU A 174 -12.18 -3.89 -1.50
CA LEU A 174 -12.30 -5.31 -1.17
C LEU A 174 -11.94 -6.19 -2.37
N ASP A 175 -12.51 -5.91 -3.54
CA ASP A 175 -12.23 -6.63 -4.79
C ASP A 175 -10.74 -6.57 -5.15
N GLN A 176 -10.10 -5.40 -5.00
CA GLN A 176 -8.68 -5.23 -5.27
C GLN A 176 -7.81 -6.02 -4.30
N ALA A 177 -8.17 -6.01 -3.00
CA ALA A 177 -7.44 -6.75 -1.98
C ALA A 177 -7.45 -8.25 -2.26
N SER A 178 -8.62 -8.82 -2.54
CA SER A 178 -8.81 -10.26 -2.67
C SER A 178 -8.31 -10.84 -4.01
N ASN A 179 -8.26 -10.04 -5.08
CA ASN A 179 -8.05 -10.58 -6.42
C ASN A 179 -6.77 -10.11 -7.14
N THR A 180 -6.24 -8.92 -6.80
CA THR A 180 -5.19 -8.30 -7.63
C THR A 180 -4.06 -7.65 -6.83
N THR A 181 -3.96 -7.97 -5.54
CA THR A 181 -2.94 -7.39 -4.65
C THR A 181 -1.79 -8.36 -4.40
N ALA A 182 -2.08 -9.51 -3.79
CA ALA A 182 -1.10 -10.51 -3.44
C ALA A 182 -1.78 -11.87 -3.21
N THR A 183 -1.00 -12.95 -3.30
CA THR A 183 -1.42 -14.29 -2.88
C THR A 183 -0.58 -14.77 -1.71
N VAL A 184 -1.14 -15.66 -0.89
CA VAL A 184 -0.39 -16.37 0.16
C VAL A 184 -0.61 -17.87 -0.02
N THR A 185 0.48 -18.63 -0.04
CA THR A 185 0.46 -20.08 -0.17
C THR A 185 1.24 -20.72 0.96
N VAL A 186 0.76 -21.87 1.41
CA VAL A 186 1.50 -22.75 2.32
C VAL A 186 1.90 -23.99 1.52
N GLY A 187 3.18 -24.29 1.50
CA GLY A 187 3.72 -25.53 0.92
C GLY A 187 3.33 -26.75 1.74
N LYS A 188 4.03 -27.87 1.52
CA LYS A 188 3.85 -29.04 2.38
C LYS A 188 4.17 -28.69 3.83
N ALA A 189 3.22 -28.95 4.72
CA ALA A 189 3.41 -28.87 6.15
C ALA A 189 3.61 -30.28 6.70
N GLY A 190 4.62 -30.48 7.52
CA GLY A 190 4.94 -31.81 8.05
C GLY A 190 5.66 -31.75 9.37
N VAL A 191 5.69 -32.89 10.04
CA VAL A 191 6.38 -33.04 11.32
C VAL A 191 7.70 -33.79 11.13
N CYS A 192 8.81 -33.17 11.50
CA CYS A 192 10.13 -33.77 11.46
C CYS A 192 10.93 -33.35 12.71
N ASP A 193 11.67 -34.29 13.31
CA ASP A 193 12.58 -34.02 14.44
C ASP A 193 11.96 -33.23 15.61
N GLY A 194 10.69 -33.51 15.92
CA GLY A 194 9.97 -32.85 17.02
C GLY A 194 9.53 -31.41 16.71
N LYS A 195 9.55 -31.01 15.44
CA LYS A 195 9.05 -29.71 14.96
C LYS A 195 8.03 -29.89 13.85
N LEU A 196 7.04 -29.00 13.81
CA LEU A 196 6.20 -28.77 12.65
C LEU A 196 6.91 -27.75 11.76
N GLU A 197 7.09 -28.08 10.48
CA GLU A 197 7.65 -27.17 9.50
C GLU A 197 6.64 -26.89 8.38
N ALA A 198 6.50 -25.62 8.04
CA ALA A 198 5.68 -25.17 6.92
C ALA A 198 6.35 -23.99 6.22
N LYS A 199 6.54 -24.10 4.90
CA LYS A 199 7.00 -22.98 4.07
C LYS A 199 5.80 -22.13 3.67
N VAL A 200 5.85 -20.83 3.95
CA VAL A 200 4.87 -19.84 3.52
C VAL A 200 5.50 -18.97 2.44
N THR A 201 4.76 -18.68 1.37
CA THR A 201 5.18 -17.77 0.32
C THR A 201 4.09 -16.73 0.08
N VAL A 202 4.49 -15.46 0.09
CA VAL A 202 3.66 -14.32 -0.31
C VAL A 202 4.14 -13.85 -1.68
N GLU A 203 3.25 -13.86 -2.67
CA GLU A 203 3.55 -13.37 -4.02
C GLU A 203 2.80 -12.06 -4.28
N SER A 204 3.52 -11.02 -4.70
CA SER A 204 2.99 -9.71 -5.06
C SER A 204 2.46 -9.74 -6.49
N GLN A 205 1.20 -9.32 -6.68
CA GLN A 205 0.58 -9.21 -8.01
C GLN A 205 0.63 -7.79 -8.57
N VAL A 206 1.33 -6.88 -7.87
CA VAL A 206 1.41 -5.47 -8.25
C VAL A 206 2.77 -5.11 -8.84
N GLY A 207 2.78 -4.09 -9.69
CA GLY A 207 3.98 -3.66 -10.40
C GLY A 207 4.95 -2.80 -9.60
N HIS A 208 4.62 -2.47 -8.35
CA HIS A 208 5.45 -1.68 -7.43
C HIS A 208 5.70 -2.50 -6.14
N LYS A 209 6.34 -1.93 -5.10
CA LYS A 209 6.50 -2.67 -3.84
C LYS A 209 5.14 -3.03 -3.25
N PHE A 210 5.06 -4.12 -2.49
CA PHE A 210 3.87 -4.44 -1.71
C PHE A 210 4.20 -4.51 -0.21
N PRO A 211 3.56 -3.66 0.62
CA PRO A 211 2.79 -2.46 0.23
C PRO A 211 3.67 -1.36 -0.39
N SER A 212 3.08 -0.39 -1.10
CA SER A 212 3.78 0.83 -1.60
C SER A 212 3.11 2.10 -1.05
N GLY A 213 3.64 3.25 -1.43
CA GLY A 213 3.23 4.57 -0.99
C GLY A 213 3.93 4.96 0.29
N VAL A 214 3.23 5.72 1.13
CA VAL A 214 3.77 6.25 2.38
C VAL A 214 4.39 5.17 3.28
N GLY A 215 5.57 5.44 3.85
CA GLY A 215 6.39 4.44 4.53
C GLY A 215 5.77 3.74 5.74
N PHE A 216 4.77 4.33 6.39
CA PHE A 216 4.10 3.68 7.53
C PHE A 216 3.05 2.63 7.13
N ARG A 217 2.72 2.45 5.84
CA ARG A 217 1.83 1.35 5.43
C ARG A 217 2.52 0.02 5.71
N ARG A 218 1.80 -0.97 6.22
CA ARG A 218 2.36 -2.31 6.45
C ARG A 218 1.43 -3.43 6.02
N ALA A 219 2.03 -4.55 5.64
CA ALA A 219 1.37 -5.85 5.57
C ALA A 219 2.05 -6.83 6.53
N PHE A 220 1.36 -7.86 6.97
CA PHE A 220 1.93 -8.87 7.86
C PHE A 220 1.23 -10.22 7.72
N LEU A 221 1.96 -11.28 8.08
CA LEU A 221 1.43 -12.64 8.11
C LEU A 221 0.92 -13.00 9.51
N GLU A 222 -0.30 -13.49 9.56
CA GLU A 222 -0.80 -14.31 10.67
C GLU A 222 -0.65 -15.78 10.27
N PHE A 223 0.02 -16.56 11.12
CA PHE A 223 0.16 -18.00 10.93
C PHE A 223 -0.43 -18.73 12.12
N GLU A 224 -1.26 -19.73 11.83
CA GLU A 224 -1.97 -20.52 12.84
C GLU A 224 -1.68 -22.00 12.64
N VAL A 225 -1.37 -22.70 13.74
CA VAL A 225 -1.40 -24.17 13.81
C VAL A 225 -2.72 -24.56 14.46
N LEU A 226 -3.47 -25.45 13.82
CA LEU A 226 -4.84 -25.80 14.21
C LEU A 226 -4.95 -27.29 14.56
N ASP A 227 -5.81 -27.61 15.53
CA ASP A 227 -6.22 -28.98 15.81
C ASP A 227 -7.29 -29.49 14.81
N ALA A 228 -7.73 -30.75 14.98
CA ALA A 228 -8.73 -31.36 14.10
C ALA A 228 -10.14 -30.74 14.21
N LEU A 229 -10.41 -29.95 15.24
CA LEU A 229 -11.65 -29.21 15.44
C LEU A 229 -11.55 -27.76 14.94
N GLY A 230 -10.37 -27.33 14.50
CA GLY A 230 -10.09 -25.96 14.06
C GLY A 230 -9.71 -24.99 15.19
N ASN A 231 -9.41 -25.48 16.40
CA ASN A 231 -8.92 -24.63 17.48
C ASN A 231 -7.44 -24.29 17.26
N VAL A 232 -7.06 -23.05 17.58
CA VAL A 232 -5.68 -22.57 17.49
C VAL A 232 -4.83 -23.16 18.61
N LEU A 233 -3.78 -23.89 18.23
CA LEU A 233 -2.78 -24.48 19.13
C LEU A 233 -1.55 -23.60 19.33
N TRP A 234 -1.24 -22.79 18.32
CA TRP A 234 -0.09 -21.88 18.26
C TRP A 234 -0.35 -20.82 17.19
N ALA A 235 0.02 -19.57 17.44
CA ALA A 235 -0.09 -18.53 16.43
C ALA A 235 0.97 -17.43 16.54
N SER A 236 1.33 -16.86 15.40
CA SER A 236 2.20 -15.68 15.26
C SER A 236 1.49 -14.64 14.39
N GLY A 237 1.74 -13.36 14.64
CA GLY A 237 1.18 -12.25 13.85
C GLY A 237 -0.29 -11.93 14.15
N ARG A 238 -0.76 -12.31 15.35
CA ARG A 238 -2.11 -11.95 15.82
C ARG A 238 -2.20 -10.47 16.17
N THR A 239 -3.42 -9.93 16.15
CA THR A 239 -3.69 -8.57 16.63
C THR A 239 -4.62 -8.55 17.84
N ASP A 240 -4.49 -7.51 18.67
CA ASP A 240 -5.50 -7.13 19.65
C ASP A 240 -6.66 -6.34 19.00
N GLY A 241 -7.62 -5.89 19.81
CA GLY A 241 -8.76 -5.09 19.35
C GLY A 241 -8.41 -3.72 18.80
N ALA A 242 -7.20 -3.21 19.08
CA ALA A 242 -6.67 -1.96 18.53
C ALA A 242 -5.80 -2.18 17.28
N GLY A 243 -5.58 -3.44 16.88
CA GLY A 243 -4.76 -3.79 15.72
C GLY A 243 -3.27 -3.88 16.00
N ARG A 244 -2.84 -3.83 17.27
CA ARG A 244 -1.43 -4.02 17.63
C ARG A 244 -1.08 -5.48 17.48
N LEU A 245 0.08 -5.77 16.91
CA LEU A 245 0.58 -7.15 16.89
C LEU A 245 0.88 -7.62 18.31
N VAL A 246 0.46 -8.83 18.68
CA VAL A 246 0.60 -9.36 20.03
C VAL A 246 1.19 -10.76 20.08
N ASP A 247 1.81 -11.08 21.21
CA ASP A 247 2.40 -12.40 21.47
C ASP A 247 1.36 -13.45 21.92
N ALA A 248 1.86 -14.57 22.47
CA ALA A 248 1.07 -15.66 23.03
C ALA A 248 0.13 -15.21 24.17
N SER A 249 0.58 -14.25 24.98
CA SER A 249 -0.09 -13.73 26.17
C SER A 249 -1.00 -12.53 25.91
N GLY A 250 -0.94 -11.98 24.70
CA GLY A 250 -1.70 -10.78 24.31
C GLY A 250 -0.94 -9.47 24.54
N GLU A 251 0.35 -9.54 24.87
CA GLU A 251 1.18 -8.36 25.05
C GLU A 251 1.70 -7.83 23.69
N PRO A 252 1.76 -6.51 23.49
CA PRO A 252 2.25 -5.91 22.24
C PRO A 252 3.68 -6.35 21.89
N LEU A 253 3.89 -6.70 20.62
CA LEU A 253 5.21 -7.06 20.11
C LEU A 253 6.17 -5.85 20.06
N PRO A 254 7.49 -6.10 20.07
CA PRO A 254 8.49 -5.07 19.81
C PRO A 254 8.19 -4.28 18.52
N GLY A 255 8.09 -2.96 18.66
CA GLY A 255 7.79 -2.02 17.58
C GLY A 255 6.34 -1.57 17.47
N GLU A 256 5.41 -2.14 18.24
CA GLU A 256 4.01 -1.69 18.26
C GLU A 256 3.77 -0.43 19.10
N LEU A 257 4.65 -0.14 20.06
CA LEU A 257 4.58 1.02 20.94
C LEU A 257 5.88 1.82 20.84
N TRP A 258 5.76 3.11 20.53
CA TRP A 258 6.90 4.03 20.40
C TRP A 258 6.92 5.09 21.51
N TRP A 259 5.78 5.32 22.16
CA TRP A 259 5.59 6.29 23.23
C TRP A 259 5.14 5.62 24.52
N GLN A 260 5.49 6.24 25.65
CA GLN A 260 4.86 5.94 26.94
C GLN A 260 3.35 6.23 26.85
N ASP A 261 2.55 5.55 27.68
CA ASP A 261 1.08 5.63 27.61
C ASP A 261 0.53 7.05 27.83
N ASP A 262 1.25 7.88 28.59
CA ASP A 262 0.90 9.28 28.86
C ASP A 262 1.49 10.27 27.85
N CYS A 263 2.13 9.77 26.78
CA CYS A 263 2.88 10.55 25.80
C CYS A 263 3.99 11.45 26.41
N SER A 264 4.44 11.21 27.65
CA SER A 264 5.47 12.01 28.32
C SER A 264 6.84 11.92 27.63
N GLY A 265 7.05 10.85 26.85
CA GLY A 265 8.23 10.68 26.02
C GLY A 265 8.21 9.37 25.24
N ARG A 266 9.22 9.20 24.39
CA ARG A 266 9.50 7.93 23.71
C ARG A 266 9.88 6.86 24.74
N ILE A 267 9.56 5.61 24.44
CA ILE A 267 10.05 4.48 25.23
C ILE A 267 11.58 4.41 25.04
N PRO A 268 12.40 4.31 26.11
CA PRO A 268 13.85 4.16 26.00
C PRO A 268 14.28 2.70 25.87
N GLY A 269 15.38 2.45 25.14
CA GLY A 269 16.08 1.16 25.05
C GLY A 269 15.24 -0.09 24.74
N GLY A 270 15.12 -0.47 23.46
CA GLY A 270 14.59 -1.78 23.05
C GLY A 270 14.74 -2.02 21.54
N PRO A 271 14.56 -3.26 21.04
CA PRO A 271 14.38 -3.47 19.60
C PRO A 271 13.05 -2.83 19.20
N TRP A 272 13.11 -1.77 18.39
CA TRP A 272 11.94 -0.97 18.04
C TRP A 272 11.09 -1.57 16.92
N TYR A 273 11.30 -2.84 16.57
CA TYR A 273 10.68 -3.44 15.39
C TYR A 273 10.86 -4.97 15.32
N GLN A 274 10.00 -5.58 14.51
CA GLN A 274 10.15 -6.94 14.02
C GLN A 274 11.12 -6.97 12.81
N PRO A 275 12.24 -7.72 12.85
CA PRO A 275 13.16 -7.84 11.72
C PRO A 275 12.52 -8.55 10.53
N HIS A 276 13.25 -8.65 9.43
CA HIS A 276 12.88 -9.53 8.33
C HIS A 276 13.23 -10.98 8.70
N TYR A 277 12.22 -11.84 8.81
CA TYR A 277 12.38 -13.25 9.14
C TYR A 277 12.42 -14.11 7.88
N GLN A 278 13.42 -14.98 7.79
CA GLN A 278 13.40 -16.15 6.88
C GLN A 278 12.93 -17.43 7.60
N VAL A 279 13.04 -17.44 8.93
CA VAL A 279 12.53 -18.51 9.78
C VAL A 279 11.83 -17.89 10.99
N VAL A 280 10.60 -18.32 11.26
CA VAL A 280 9.81 -17.94 12.42
C VAL A 280 9.67 -19.15 13.33
N THR A 281 10.09 -19.03 14.58
CA THR A 281 10.13 -20.14 15.55
C THR A 281 9.34 -19.87 16.83
N ALA A 282 8.84 -18.66 17.03
CA ALA A 282 8.18 -18.26 18.28
C ALA A 282 6.96 -17.36 18.00
N GLN A 283 5.99 -17.37 18.92
CA GLN A 283 4.72 -16.64 18.79
C GLN A 283 4.90 -15.11 18.86
N ASP A 284 6.03 -14.64 19.39
CA ASP A 284 6.41 -13.23 19.49
C ASP A 284 7.21 -12.71 18.27
N GLN A 285 7.40 -13.56 17.26
CA GLN A 285 8.06 -13.22 15.99
C GLN A 285 7.02 -13.09 14.89
N ALA A 286 6.78 -11.89 14.37
CA ALA A 286 5.83 -11.66 13.29
C ALA A 286 6.55 -11.19 12.02
N GLN A 287 6.25 -11.81 10.87
CA GLN A 287 6.74 -11.32 9.58
C GLN A 287 5.91 -10.10 9.17
N VAL A 288 6.54 -8.93 9.23
CA VAL A 288 5.93 -7.64 8.87
C VAL A 288 6.68 -7.03 7.70
N TYR A 289 5.96 -6.74 6.62
CA TYR A 289 6.41 -6.03 5.41
C TYR A 289 6.13 -4.54 5.59
N GLN A 290 7.17 -3.76 5.90
CA GLN A 290 7.04 -2.34 6.20
C GLN A 290 8.35 -1.59 5.98
N GLU A 291 8.23 -0.28 5.84
CA GLU A 291 9.35 0.65 5.94
C GLU A 291 9.43 1.23 7.35
N LEU A 292 10.66 1.38 7.85
CA LEU A 292 10.98 2.06 9.09
C LEU A 292 12.16 2.98 8.87
N VAL A 293 11.97 4.22 9.29
CA VAL A 293 12.94 5.31 9.13
C VAL A 293 13.12 6.02 10.46
N THR A 294 14.30 6.62 10.64
CA THR A 294 14.63 7.38 11.84
C THR A 294 14.69 8.87 11.56
N ALA A 295 14.29 9.67 12.54
CA ALA A 295 14.55 11.09 12.58
C ALA A 295 16.06 11.40 12.60
N PRO A 296 16.48 12.63 12.27
CA PRO A 296 17.83 13.07 12.55
C PRO A 296 18.16 12.84 14.04
N PRO A 297 19.36 12.33 14.37
CA PRO A 297 19.79 12.25 15.76
C PRO A 297 19.93 13.66 16.35
N ASP A 298 19.84 13.76 17.68
CA ASP A 298 20.06 15.03 18.38
C ASP A 298 21.49 15.54 18.16
N GLY A 299 21.65 16.75 17.62
CA GLY A 299 22.95 17.41 17.43
C GLY A 299 23.12 18.14 16.09
N ALA A 300 24.06 19.10 16.04
CA ALA A 300 24.20 20.09 14.96
C ALA A 300 24.84 19.58 13.64
N SER A 301 25.14 18.28 13.50
CA SER A 301 25.86 17.73 12.33
C SER A 301 25.23 16.45 11.77
N SER A 302 23.91 16.36 11.84
CA SER A 302 23.17 15.20 11.35
C SER A 302 23.26 15.13 9.82
N LYS A 303 23.90 14.09 9.31
CA LYS A 303 23.90 13.75 7.88
C LYS A 303 22.76 12.79 7.62
N CYS A 304 21.83 13.19 6.75
CA CYS A 304 20.66 12.40 6.36
C CYS A 304 20.77 11.97 4.88
N GLY A 305 20.13 10.86 4.55
CA GLY A 305 20.11 10.26 3.21
C GLY A 305 20.29 8.75 3.27
N HIS A 306 20.40 8.12 2.10
CA HIS A 306 20.48 6.66 1.96
C HIS A 306 21.49 5.98 2.91
N ASP A 307 22.72 6.50 2.96
CA ASP A 307 23.83 5.94 3.74
C ASP A 307 23.87 6.43 5.20
N ALA A 308 22.89 7.22 5.64
CA ALA A 308 22.85 7.74 7.00
C ALA A 308 22.58 6.60 8.00
N PRO A 309 23.42 6.43 9.04
CA PRO A 309 23.15 5.47 10.09
C PRO A 309 21.78 5.75 10.74
N PRO A 310 20.89 4.74 10.91
CA PRO A 310 19.58 4.92 11.50
C PRO A 310 19.67 4.99 13.03
N THR A 311 20.29 6.05 13.56
CA THR A 311 20.61 6.20 14.99
C THR A 311 19.67 7.12 15.75
N GLY A 312 18.83 7.90 15.06
CA GLY A 312 17.80 8.72 15.68
C GLY A 312 16.56 7.91 16.08
N PRO A 313 15.55 8.54 16.70
CA PRO A 313 14.31 7.87 17.05
C PRO A 313 13.51 7.49 15.79
N LEU A 314 12.71 6.41 15.86
CA LEU A 314 11.76 6.10 14.81
C LEU A 314 10.80 7.28 14.57
N THR A 315 10.45 7.51 13.31
CA THR A 315 9.54 8.58 12.93
C THR A 315 8.59 8.14 11.84
N THR A 316 7.39 8.69 11.86
CA THR A 316 6.45 8.64 10.72
C THR A 316 6.27 10.02 10.06
N SER A 317 7.10 11.00 10.42
CA SER A 317 7.11 12.33 9.81
C SER A 317 7.81 12.31 8.46
N PHE A 318 7.14 12.80 7.43
CA PHE A 318 7.69 12.90 6.06
C PHE A 318 8.84 13.91 5.97
N LEU A 319 8.87 14.89 6.87
CA LEU A 319 9.89 15.93 6.92
C LEU A 319 11.06 15.57 7.83
N SER A 320 11.11 14.35 8.36
CA SER A 320 12.16 13.92 9.27
C SER A 320 12.77 12.59 8.87
N ILE A 321 12.59 12.13 7.64
CA ILE A 321 13.18 10.88 7.15
C ILE A 321 14.69 11.10 7.01
N CYS A 322 15.49 10.56 7.94
CA CYS A 322 16.94 10.80 7.95
C CYS A 322 17.76 9.56 7.61
N GLY A 323 17.47 8.44 8.28
CA GLY A 323 18.14 7.16 8.08
C GLY A 323 17.11 6.06 7.86
N HIS A 324 17.47 5.07 7.04
CA HIS A 324 16.60 3.93 6.72
C HIS A 324 17.00 2.73 7.58
N LEU A 325 16.09 2.30 8.44
CA LEU A 325 16.31 1.17 9.34
C LEU A 325 15.92 -0.16 8.69
N LYS A 326 14.79 -0.16 7.99
CA LYS A 326 14.20 -1.34 7.36
C LYS A 326 13.31 -0.90 6.20
N ASP A 327 13.37 -1.63 5.11
CA ASP A 327 12.36 -1.62 4.06
C ASP A 327 12.36 -3.00 3.41
N ASN A 328 11.53 -3.87 3.96
CA ASN A 328 11.27 -5.20 3.43
C ASN A 328 9.88 -5.25 2.80
N ARG A 329 9.40 -4.17 2.18
CA ARG A 329 8.20 -4.27 1.36
C ARG A 329 8.55 -5.13 0.13
N ILE A 330 7.67 -6.06 -0.22
CA ILE A 330 7.95 -7.08 -1.24
C ILE A 330 8.23 -6.39 -2.56
N LEU A 331 9.41 -6.60 -3.15
CA LEU A 331 9.77 -6.01 -4.43
C LEU A 331 8.88 -6.57 -5.56
N PRO A 332 8.53 -5.79 -6.59
CA PRO A 332 7.75 -6.30 -7.72
C PRO A 332 8.53 -7.31 -8.56
N HIS A 333 7.82 -8.08 -9.39
CA HIS A 333 8.45 -9.02 -10.31
C HIS A 333 9.46 -8.32 -11.23
N GLY A 334 10.61 -8.96 -11.42
CA GLY A 334 11.67 -8.48 -12.32
C GLY A 334 12.26 -7.13 -11.90
N PHE A 335 12.27 -6.84 -10.60
CA PHE A 335 12.94 -5.66 -10.06
C PHE A 335 14.41 -5.64 -10.48
N LEU A 336 14.83 -4.55 -11.12
CA LEU A 336 16.11 -4.48 -11.80
C LEU A 336 17.28 -4.38 -10.80
N PRO A 337 18.48 -4.88 -11.16
CA PRO A 337 19.70 -4.60 -10.40
C PRO A 337 20.01 -3.10 -10.34
N PHE A 338 20.75 -2.68 -9.30
CA PHE A 338 21.08 -1.28 -9.02
C PHE A 338 21.58 -0.50 -10.25
N GLU A 339 22.59 -1.02 -10.96
CA GLU A 339 23.19 -0.33 -12.12
C GLU A 339 22.17 0.01 -13.20
N LYS A 340 21.25 -0.91 -13.49
CA LYS A 340 20.19 -0.67 -14.49
C LYS A 340 19.17 0.37 -14.01
N ARG A 341 18.84 0.34 -12.72
CA ARG A 341 17.93 1.33 -12.11
C ARG A 341 18.55 2.72 -12.12
N ALA A 342 19.84 2.83 -11.82
CA ALA A 342 20.57 4.09 -11.88
C ALA A 342 20.63 4.66 -13.31
N GLU A 343 20.85 3.82 -14.32
CA GLU A 343 20.81 4.25 -15.73
C GLU A 343 19.41 4.74 -16.15
N ILE A 344 18.35 4.03 -15.76
CA ILE A 344 16.98 4.47 -16.01
C ILE A 344 16.70 5.79 -15.29
N ALA A 345 17.06 5.93 -14.01
CA ALA A 345 16.87 7.16 -13.23
C ALA A 345 17.54 8.36 -13.92
N GLN A 346 18.79 8.21 -14.36
CA GLN A 346 19.51 9.24 -15.09
C GLN A 346 18.81 9.61 -16.41
N SER A 347 18.27 8.63 -17.14
CA SER A 347 17.59 8.86 -18.43
C SER A 347 16.33 9.72 -18.32
N ILE A 348 15.70 9.73 -17.14
CA ILE A 348 14.52 10.55 -16.82
C ILE A 348 14.86 11.82 -16.02
N GLY A 349 16.16 12.12 -15.86
CA GLY A 349 16.64 13.34 -15.18
C GLY A 349 16.70 13.25 -13.65
N ALA A 350 16.58 12.05 -13.06
CA ALA A 350 16.78 11.82 -11.63
C ALA A 350 18.24 11.43 -11.33
N GLY A 351 18.63 11.55 -10.06
CA GLY A 351 19.94 11.09 -9.58
C GLY A 351 19.97 9.59 -9.29
N LYS A 352 21.17 9.09 -8.94
CA LYS A 352 21.36 7.68 -8.51
C LYS A 352 20.66 7.36 -7.19
N ASP A 353 20.44 8.37 -6.36
CA ASP A 353 19.71 8.34 -5.09
C ASP A 353 18.29 7.80 -5.26
N LEU A 354 17.62 8.09 -6.39
CA LEU A 354 16.33 7.49 -6.70
C LEU A 354 16.42 5.96 -6.78
N ALA A 355 17.48 5.43 -7.39
CA ALA A 355 17.71 4.00 -7.42
C ALA A 355 18.07 3.48 -6.02
N GLU A 356 18.94 4.17 -5.27
CA GLU A 356 19.33 3.78 -3.91
C GLU A 356 18.09 3.65 -3.01
N ASP A 357 17.25 4.68 -2.92
CA ASP A 357 16.08 4.74 -2.03
C ASP A 357 14.90 3.86 -2.48
N THR A 358 14.86 3.46 -3.75
CA THR A 358 13.87 2.48 -4.23
C THR A 358 14.25 1.04 -3.89
N GLY A 359 15.47 0.79 -3.39
CA GLY A 359 15.94 -0.54 -2.99
C GLY A 359 15.25 -1.10 -1.73
N ALA A 360 15.60 -2.32 -1.34
CA ALA A 360 15.21 -2.91 -0.06
C ALA A 360 16.30 -2.68 0.99
N VAL A 361 15.90 -2.58 2.27
CA VAL A 361 16.79 -2.34 3.42
C VAL A 361 16.51 -3.36 4.51
N GLY A 362 17.56 -3.95 5.10
CA GLY A 362 17.40 -4.88 6.23
C GLY A 362 16.88 -6.28 5.87
N VAL A 363 17.02 -6.72 4.62
CA VAL A 363 16.58 -8.04 4.13
C VAL A 363 17.69 -9.11 4.10
N GLY A 364 18.90 -8.74 4.50
CA GLY A 364 20.03 -9.67 4.58
C GLY A 364 20.44 -10.23 3.21
N LYS A 365 20.53 -11.56 3.11
CA LYS A 365 20.91 -12.29 1.88
C LYS A 365 19.71 -13.04 1.29
N ASP A 366 18.50 -12.56 1.54
CA ASP A 366 17.30 -13.22 1.04
C ASP A 366 17.31 -13.29 -0.50
N PRO A 367 17.27 -14.49 -1.10
CA PRO A 367 17.29 -14.65 -2.55
C PRO A 367 16.01 -14.11 -3.22
N ASP A 368 14.88 -14.05 -2.52
CA ASP A 368 13.63 -13.52 -3.05
C ASP A 368 13.71 -12.00 -3.27
N TYR A 369 14.53 -11.28 -2.49
CA TYR A 369 14.82 -9.84 -2.70
C TYR A 369 15.85 -9.55 -3.80
N VAL A 370 16.50 -10.58 -4.35
CA VAL A 370 17.34 -10.44 -5.56
C VAL A 370 16.48 -10.56 -6.83
N LYS A 371 15.48 -11.45 -6.81
CA LYS A 371 14.59 -11.70 -7.96
C LYS A 371 13.38 -10.75 -8.00
N GLY A 372 12.87 -10.37 -6.82
CA GLY A 372 11.58 -9.72 -6.66
C GLY A 372 10.40 -10.62 -6.97
N GLY A 373 9.19 -10.11 -6.74
CA GLY A 373 7.90 -10.75 -6.98
C GLY A 373 7.32 -11.44 -5.74
N GLN A 374 8.15 -11.92 -4.83
CA GLN A 374 7.68 -12.70 -3.68
C GLN A 374 8.58 -12.53 -2.44
N ASP A 375 8.11 -13.09 -1.33
CA ASP A 375 8.91 -13.41 -0.14
C ASP A 375 8.52 -14.81 0.36
N SER A 376 9.51 -15.60 0.78
CA SER A 376 9.30 -16.95 1.31
C SER A 376 10.02 -17.18 2.62
N LEU A 377 9.30 -17.70 3.60
CA LEU A 377 9.81 -17.98 4.93
C LEU A 377 9.30 -19.32 5.46
N THR A 378 10.02 -19.87 6.43
CA THR A 378 9.65 -21.13 7.09
C THR A 378 9.16 -20.88 8.50
N TYR A 379 7.97 -21.37 8.83
CA TYR A 379 7.55 -21.53 10.21
C TYR A 379 8.06 -22.88 10.72
N SER A 380 8.83 -22.88 11.81
CA SER A 380 9.43 -24.06 12.43
C SER A 380 9.06 -24.09 13.91
N VAL A 381 7.92 -24.72 14.21
CA VAL A 381 7.26 -24.69 15.52
C VAL A 381 7.60 -25.96 16.30
N GLY A 382 8.10 -25.83 17.53
CA GLY A 382 8.36 -26.99 18.38
C GLY A 382 7.06 -27.70 18.77
N LEU A 383 6.98 -29.02 18.61
CA LEU A 383 5.76 -29.76 19.01
C LEU A 383 5.45 -29.64 20.50
N GLY A 384 6.49 -29.46 21.34
CA GLY A 384 6.33 -29.23 22.77
C GLY A 384 5.73 -27.87 23.13
N GLU A 385 5.65 -26.94 22.18
CA GLU A 385 5.02 -25.62 22.34
C GLU A 385 3.54 -25.63 21.94
N LEU A 386 3.08 -26.72 21.31
CA LEU A 386 1.69 -26.85 20.88
C LEU A 386 0.81 -27.27 22.06
N GLY A 387 -0.36 -26.63 22.19
CA GLY A 387 -1.38 -27.01 23.18
C GLY A 387 -2.09 -28.34 22.89
N GLY A 388 -1.70 -29.07 21.85
CA GLY A 388 -2.40 -30.26 21.35
C GLY A 388 -1.77 -30.86 20.08
N GLN A 389 -2.48 -31.80 19.46
CA GLN A 389 -2.03 -32.45 18.22
C GLN A 389 -2.34 -31.58 17.00
N PRO A 390 -1.34 -31.15 16.21
CA PRO A 390 -1.57 -30.38 15.01
C PRO A 390 -2.26 -31.24 13.94
N ALA A 391 -3.26 -30.67 13.26
CA ALA A 391 -3.97 -31.30 12.14
C ALA A 391 -3.84 -30.49 10.85
N SER A 392 -3.80 -29.16 10.94
CA SER A 392 -3.58 -28.28 9.79
C SER A 392 -2.85 -27.00 10.19
N VAL A 393 -2.35 -26.28 9.19
CA VAL A 393 -1.82 -24.92 9.33
C VAL A 393 -2.51 -23.98 8.37
N LYS A 394 -2.50 -22.69 8.69
CA LYS A 394 -3.09 -21.63 7.87
C LYS A 394 -2.23 -20.37 7.92
N ALA A 395 -2.01 -19.75 6.77
CA ALA A 395 -1.40 -18.43 6.66
C ALA A 395 -2.44 -17.44 6.13
N THR A 396 -2.48 -16.25 6.73
CA THR A 396 -3.35 -15.15 6.31
C THR A 396 -2.54 -13.87 6.20
N LEU A 397 -2.65 -13.19 5.06
CA LEU A 397 -1.99 -11.92 4.81
C LEU A 397 -2.96 -10.79 5.14
N TYR A 398 -2.55 -9.91 6.04
CA TYR A 398 -3.30 -8.73 6.42
C TYR A 398 -2.55 -7.46 6.06
N TYR A 399 -3.31 -6.36 5.95
CA TYR A 399 -2.82 -5.03 5.66
C TYR A 399 -3.31 -4.02 6.70
N GLN A 400 -2.46 -3.06 7.03
CA GLN A 400 -2.80 -1.90 7.83
C GLN A 400 -2.36 -0.64 7.12
N ALA A 401 -3.37 0.16 6.78
CA ALA A 401 -3.13 1.44 6.15
C ALA A 401 -2.56 2.42 7.20
N ILE A 402 -3.20 2.53 8.34
CA ILE A 402 -2.82 3.44 9.43
C ILE A 402 -2.54 2.60 10.68
N PRO A 403 -1.35 1.98 10.79
CA PRO A 403 -1.06 1.05 11.88
C PRO A 403 -1.09 1.76 13.25
N PRO A 404 -1.27 1.02 14.36
CA PRO A 404 -1.44 1.61 15.68
C PRO A 404 -0.28 2.50 16.11
N TYR A 405 0.97 2.12 15.81
CA TYR A 405 2.13 2.95 16.14
C TYR A 405 2.10 4.30 15.41
N PHE A 406 1.56 4.38 14.18
CA PHE A 406 1.39 5.64 13.46
C PHE A 406 0.35 6.53 14.14
N LEU A 407 -0.78 5.94 14.55
CA LEU A 407 -1.83 6.66 15.27
C LEU A 407 -1.29 7.18 16.61
N GLN A 408 -0.62 6.32 17.38
CA GLN A 408 0.06 6.72 18.63
C GLN A 408 1.04 7.87 18.37
N ASP A 409 1.84 7.78 17.30
CA ASP A 409 2.80 8.82 16.93
C ASP A 409 2.10 10.16 16.63
N ARG A 410 0.93 10.15 15.96
CA ARG A 410 0.13 11.36 15.73
C ARG A 410 -0.49 11.92 17.00
N PHE A 411 -0.95 11.06 17.91
CA PHE A 411 -1.57 11.48 19.17
C PHE A 411 -0.56 12.09 20.13
N CYS A 412 0.66 11.54 20.18
CA CYS A 412 1.70 12.02 21.09
C CYS A 412 2.53 13.20 20.55
N THR A 413 2.47 13.51 19.24
CA THR A 413 3.26 14.61 18.66
C THR A 413 2.51 15.94 18.53
N SER A 414 1.19 15.96 18.72
CA SER A 414 0.39 17.17 18.58
C SER A 414 -0.85 17.14 19.50
N GLN A 415 -1.28 18.30 19.98
CA GLN A 415 -2.52 18.48 20.75
C GLN A 415 -3.58 19.30 19.98
N SER A 416 -3.39 19.48 18.66
CA SER A 416 -4.29 20.27 17.82
C SER A 416 -5.70 19.67 17.72
N ASP A 417 -6.66 20.51 17.35
CA ASP A 417 -8.05 20.08 17.09
C ASP A 417 -8.12 18.96 16.04
N ASP A 418 -7.24 18.97 15.04
CA ASP A 418 -7.18 17.92 14.03
C ASP A 418 -6.65 16.59 14.60
N THR A 419 -5.67 16.63 15.52
CA THR A 419 -5.22 15.42 16.22
C THR A 419 -6.33 14.86 17.10
N GLN A 420 -7.05 15.72 17.83
CA GLN A 420 -8.19 15.31 18.65
C GLN A 420 -9.32 14.72 17.79
N ARG A 421 -9.58 15.29 16.61
CA ARG A 421 -10.52 14.75 15.64
C ARG A 421 -10.08 13.38 15.14
N LEU A 422 -8.82 13.19 14.77
CA LEU A 422 -8.29 11.87 14.37
C LEU A 422 -8.46 10.84 15.49
N HIS A 423 -8.12 11.21 16.73
CA HIS A 423 -8.29 10.36 17.90
C HIS A 423 -9.75 9.96 18.11
N PHE A 424 -10.69 10.91 17.96
CA PHE A 424 -12.12 10.62 18.02
C PHE A 424 -12.52 9.64 16.91
N LEU A 425 -12.17 9.91 15.65
CA LEU A 425 -12.53 9.07 14.50
C LEU A 425 -11.98 7.65 14.66
N SER A 426 -10.72 7.47 15.02
CA SER A 426 -10.14 6.14 15.23
C SER A 426 -10.67 5.45 16.47
N GLY A 427 -10.87 6.17 17.58
CA GLY A 427 -11.34 5.58 18.84
C GLY A 427 -12.79 5.10 18.79
N HIS A 428 -13.60 5.63 17.88
CA HIS A 428 -15.02 5.29 17.75
C HIS A 428 -15.34 4.49 16.47
N LEU A 429 -14.34 4.22 15.63
CA LEU A 429 -14.56 3.49 14.38
C LEU A 429 -14.99 2.04 14.68
N ASN A 430 -16.19 1.67 14.25
CA ASN A 430 -16.65 0.30 14.36
C ASN A 430 -16.23 -0.52 13.14
N LEU A 431 -15.39 -1.54 13.34
CA LEU A 431 -14.94 -2.47 12.31
C LEU A 431 -15.46 -3.90 12.52
N GLU A 432 -16.30 -4.12 13.54
CA GLU A 432 -16.85 -5.44 13.87
C GLU A 432 -17.65 -6.01 12.69
N GLY A 433 -17.41 -7.29 12.37
CA GLY A 433 -18.09 -7.97 11.26
C GLY A 433 -17.68 -7.52 9.87
N THR A 434 -16.62 -6.70 9.73
CA THR A 434 -16.05 -6.30 8.43
C THR A 434 -14.73 -7.02 8.15
N GLU A 435 -14.26 -6.96 6.92
CA GLU A 435 -12.95 -7.47 6.48
C GLU A 435 -11.77 -6.74 7.15
N ALA A 436 -12.04 -5.63 7.85
CA ALA A 436 -11.08 -4.85 8.63
C ALA A 436 -11.22 -5.03 10.14
N GLN A 437 -11.97 -6.05 10.61
CA GLN A 437 -12.16 -6.34 12.03
C GLN A 437 -10.83 -6.44 12.78
N SER A 438 -10.84 -6.01 14.05
CA SER A 438 -9.63 -5.95 14.91
C SER A 438 -8.50 -5.14 14.26
N TRP A 439 -8.88 -4.10 13.51
CA TRP A 439 -7.98 -3.16 12.87
C TRP A 439 -6.98 -3.79 11.89
N LYS A 440 -7.31 -4.94 11.29
CA LYS A 440 -6.47 -5.60 10.26
C LYS A 440 -7.31 -5.92 9.03
N PHE A 441 -6.92 -5.39 7.88
CA PHE A 441 -7.65 -5.60 6.63
C PHE A 441 -7.20 -6.90 5.96
N LEU A 442 -8.12 -7.85 5.77
CA LEU A 442 -7.86 -9.11 5.09
C LEU A 442 -7.49 -8.88 3.62
N VAL A 443 -6.31 -9.33 3.22
CA VAL A 443 -5.89 -9.35 1.81
C VAL A 443 -6.20 -10.70 1.20
N THR A 444 -5.66 -11.77 1.78
CA THR A 444 -5.83 -13.14 1.26
C THR A 444 -5.48 -14.20 2.32
N SER A 445 -5.89 -15.44 2.10
CA SER A 445 -5.58 -16.58 2.98
C SER A 445 -5.25 -17.81 2.15
N SER A 446 -4.34 -18.64 2.65
CA SER A 446 -4.00 -19.93 2.05
C SER A 446 -5.11 -20.98 2.20
N GLY A 447 -6.09 -20.71 3.06
CA GLY A 447 -6.95 -21.75 3.62
C GLY A 447 -6.15 -22.68 4.55
N GLN A 448 -6.81 -23.74 5.04
CA GLN A 448 -6.17 -24.77 5.85
C GLN A 448 -5.41 -25.76 4.97
N VAL A 449 -4.14 -26.00 5.29
CA VAL A 449 -3.29 -27.04 4.68
C VAL A 449 -3.03 -28.12 5.72
N ALA A 450 -3.37 -29.36 5.40
CA ALA A 450 -3.19 -30.49 6.31
C ALA A 450 -1.71 -30.71 6.64
N VAL A 451 -1.44 -31.10 7.88
CA VAL A 451 -0.11 -31.54 8.31
C VAL A 451 0.04 -33.02 7.95
N GLU A 452 1.04 -33.33 7.11
CA GLU A 452 1.37 -34.70 6.66
C GLU A 452 2.25 -35.47 7.66
#